data_AF-A0A1I3NGN4-F1
#
_entry.id   AF-A0A1I3NGN4-F1
#
_cell.length_a   1.000
_cell.length_b   1.000
_cell.length_c   1.000
_cell.angle_alpha   90.00
_cell.angle_beta   90.00
_cell.angle_gamma   90.00
#
_symmetry.space_group_name_H-M   'P 1'
#
loop_
_entity.id
_entity.type
_entity.pdbx_description
1 polymer ?
#
loop_
_entity_poly.entity_id
_entity_poly.type
_entity_poly.pdbx_seq_one_letter_code
_entity_poly.pdbx_strand_id
1 'polypeptide(L)'
;MQAIMKGWGDVESGYMGYSHSICFFDENGIPLSGESENGIPLHQHFYYGVTNRNWLKRMGEHLSEVRSGSNKSFHKAWREYQGRADVGLSSELVVLNLSYKEVMDWEELMVDECMAAGNSLNMIPGGFKGLKFLHEHRITDRLGISLEERERAINDFSKSHPRLGVPNLIVADLWKDEEYATRIICGAPGRLSVHQIREIRRLNKIEVPIERIAEIVKATSIGQVTRVVEGHTYTRIH
;
A
#
# COMPACT_ATOMS: atom_id res chain seq x y z
N MET A 1 4.97 2.35 -26.63
CA MET A 1 4.00 1.97 -27.67
C MET A 1 2.56 2.19 -27.16
N GLN A 2 2.26 3.34 -26.52
CA GLN A 2 1.03 3.55 -25.74
C GLN A 2 -0.01 4.38 -26.53
N ALA A 3 -1.13 3.85 -27.02
CA ALA A 3 -1.15 2.69 -27.92
C ALA A 3 -0.46 2.96 -29.29
N ILE A 4 0.25 4.11 -29.43
CA ILE A 4 1.12 4.70 -30.50
C ILE A 4 0.75 6.13 -30.95
N MET A 5 0.47 6.99 -29.96
CA MET A 5 0.46 8.48 -29.98
C MET A 5 0.85 9.19 -31.31
N LYS A 6 0.06 10.18 -31.74
CA LYS A 6 0.01 11.49 -31.05
C LYS A 6 -1.42 11.96 -30.76
N GLY A 7 -1.71 12.21 -29.47
CA GLY A 7 -3.02 12.66 -29.00
C GLY A 7 -4.00 11.56 -28.53
N TRP A 8 -3.56 10.30 -28.51
CA TRP A 8 -4.41 9.10 -28.57
C TRP A 8 -5.42 8.88 -27.41
N GLY A 9 -6.70 9.10 -27.74
CA GLY A 9 -7.85 8.18 -27.70
C GLY A 9 -8.36 8.15 -29.15
N ASP A 10 -8.80 7.06 -29.79
CA ASP A 10 -9.61 5.92 -29.31
C ASP A 10 -9.01 4.54 -29.68
N VAL A 11 -9.50 3.43 -29.09
CA VAL A 11 -8.85 2.09 -29.14
C VAL A 11 -9.71 0.81 -29.32
N GLU A 12 -11.03 0.74 -29.58
CA GLU A 12 -12.06 1.76 -29.82
C GLU A 12 -13.23 1.54 -28.83
N SER A 13 -13.46 2.53 -27.97
CA SER A 13 -14.61 2.68 -27.06
C SER A 13 -14.79 1.69 -25.90
N GLY A 14 -13.86 0.77 -25.66
CA GLY A 14 -13.74 0.07 -24.38
C GLY A 14 -13.11 0.93 -23.26
N TYR A 15 -13.15 0.41 -22.04
CA TYR A 15 -12.40 0.91 -20.89
C TYR A 15 -10.94 0.45 -20.93
N MET A 16 -10.08 1.20 -20.28
CA MET A 16 -8.65 0.95 -20.16
C MET A 16 -8.26 0.86 -18.69
N GLY A 17 -7.37 -0.09 -18.38
CA GLY A 17 -6.71 -0.23 -17.10
C GLY A 17 -5.28 0.27 -17.19
N TYR A 18 -4.85 1.06 -16.20
CA TYR A 18 -3.53 1.69 -16.17
C TYR A 18 -2.86 1.51 -14.81
N SER A 19 -1.53 1.60 -14.83
CA SER A 19 -0.69 1.65 -13.63
C SER A 19 0.12 2.94 -13.60
N HIS A 20 0.37 3.42 -12.38
CA HIS A 20 1.48 4.30 -12.08
C HIS A 20 2.37 3.59 -11.07
N SER A 21 3.67 3.54 -11.30
CA SER A 21 4.59 2.80 -10.43
C SER A 21 5.77 3.63 -9.97
N ILE A 22 6.26 3.30 -8.77
CA ILE A 22 7.42 3.91 -8.12
C ILE A 22 8.38 2.76 -7.81
N CYS A 23 9.51 2.71 -8.50
CA CYS A 23 10.53 1.66 -8.39
C CYS A 23 11.80 2.23 -7.76
N PHE A 24 12.33 1.58 -6.72
CA PHE A 24 13.56 1.98 -6.05
C PHE A 24 14.77 1.20 -6.60
N PHE A 25 15.89 1.90 -6.75
CA PHE A 25 17.15 1.36 -7.29
C PHE A 25 18.28 1.45 -6.24
N ASP A 26 19.27 0.58 -6.36
CA ASP A 26 20.53 0.67 -5.62
C ASP A 26 21.50 1.71 -6.23
N GLU A 27 22.68 1.85 -5.62
CA GLU A 27 23.74 2.74 -6.09
C GLU A 27 24.30 2.40 -7.49
N ASN A 28 24.02 1.19 -7.99
CA ASN A 28 24.42 0.69 -9.32
C ASN A 28 23.31 0.85 -10.36
N GLY A 29 22.13 1.37 -9.99
CA GLY A 29 20.97 1.49 -10.88
C GLY A 29 20.24 0.16 -11.11
N ILE A 30 20.43 -0.83 -10.23
CA ILE A 30 19.71 -2.11 -10.24
C ILE A 30 18.46 -1.97 -9.35
N PRO A 31 17.26 -2.43 -9.77
CA PRO A 31 16.09 -2.43 -8.91
C PRO A 31 16.37 -3.21 -7.62
N LEU A 32 15.95 -2.69 -6.47
CA LEU A 32 16.15 -3.39 -5.19
C LEU A 32 15.48 -4.77 -5.23
N SER A 33 16.04 -5.80 -4.59
CA SER A 33 15.52 -7.17 -4.76
C SER A 33 14.31 -7.48 -3.86
N GLY A 34 13.48 -8.43 -4.30
CA GLY A 34 12.34 -8.98 -3.55
C GLY A 34 11.05 -9.01 -4.38
N GLU A 35 10.34 -10.14 -4.34
CA GLU A 35 9.07 -10.39 -5.03
C GLU A 35 8.07 -11.06 -4.06
N SER A 36 6.77 -10.87 -4.30
CA SER A 36 5.71 -11.64 -3.62
C SER A 36 5.59 -13.06 -4.19
N GLU A 37 4.81 -13.93 -3.54
CA GLU A 37 4.51 -15.29 -4.07
C GLU A 37 3.87 -15.26 -5.48
N ASN A 38 3.24 -14.15 -5.86
CA ASN A 38 2.65 -13.93 -7.19
C ASN A 38 3.60 -13.21 -8.17
N GLY A 39 4.89 -13.07 -7.84
CA GLY A 39 5.89 -12.41 -8.70
C GLY A 39 5.76 -10.88 -8.77
N ILE A 40 5.04 -10.24 -7.84
CA ILE A 40 4.94 -8.77 -7.80
C ILE A 40 6.19 -8.23 -7.11
N PRO A 41 6.99 -7.35 -7.76
CA PRO A 41 8.21 -6.84 -7.17
C PRO A 41 7.89 -5.96 -5.94
N LEU A 42 8.45 -6.34 -4.78
CA LEU A 42 8.13 -5.71 -3.50
C LEU A 42 8.75 -4.32 -3.35
N HIS A 43 9.87 -4.08 -4.05
CA HIS A 43 10.56 -2.80 -4.20
C HIS A 43 9.83 -1.81 -5.13
N GLN A 44 8.74 -2.25 -5.76
CA GLN A 44 7.95 -1.43 -6.67
C GLN A 44 6.55 -1.24 -6.08
N HIS A 45 6.15 0.03 -5.97
CA HIS A 45 4.85 0.43 -5.46
C HIS A 45 3.92 0.82 -6.60
N PHE A 46 2.66 0.39 -6.54
CA PHE A 46 1.73 0.51 -7.66
C PHE A 46 0.45 1.23 -7.26
N TYR A 47 0.04 2.20 -8.08
CA TYR A 47 -1.35 2.65 -8.15
C TYR A 47 -1.97 2.05 -9.42
N TYR A 48 -3.08 1.34 -9.27
CA TYR A 48 -3.90 0.91 -10.40
C TYR A 48 -5.17 1.76 -10.51
N GLY A 49 -5.60 2.02 -11.73
CA GLY A 49 -6.82 2.77 -11.99
C GLY A 49 -7.46 2.41 -13.33
N VAL A 50 -8.71 2.85 -13.50
CA VAL A 50 -9.51 2.58 -14.70
C VAL A 50 -9.98 3.89 -15.35
N THR A 51 -10.05 3.91 -16.67
CA THR A 51 -10.58 5.05 -17.41
C THR A 51 -11.17 4.65 -18.76
N ASN A 52 -12.27 5.30 -19.14
CA ASN A 52 -12.79 5.33 -20.52
C ASN A 52 -12.40 6.63 -21.25
N ARG A 53 -11.53 7.44 -20.65
CA ARG A 53 -11.08 8.73 -21.22
C ARG A 53 -9.79 8.54 -22.00
N ASN A 54 -9.53 9.48 -22.89
CA ASN A 54 -8.22 9.69 -23.50
C ASN A 54 -7.09 9.60 -22.45
N TRP A 55 -6.16 8.66 -22.64
CA TRP A 55 -5.11 8.36 -21.66
C TRP A 55 -4.21 9.56 -21.36
N LEU A 56 -3.82 10.33 -22.39
CA LEU A 56 -2.96 11.50 -22.19
C LEU A 56 -3.66 12.59 -21.38
N LYS A 57 -4.99 12.76 -21.58
CA LYS A 57 -5.80 13.64 -20.74
C LYS A 57 -5.82 13.12 -19.30
N ARG A 58 -6.05 11.82 -19.09
CA ARG A 58 -6.11 11.20 -17.75
C ARG A 58 -4.78 11.29 -17.00
N MET A 59 -3.66 11.03 -17.68
CA MET A 59 -2.31 11.22 -17.14
C MET A 59 -2.04 12.70 -16.83
N GLY A 60 -2.48 13.62 -17.70
CA GLY A 60 -2.40 15.05 -17.47
C GLY A 60 -3.19 15.52 -16.24
N GLU A 61 -4.39 14.97 -16.04
CA GLU A 61 -5.22 15.17 -14.83
C GLU A 61 -4.45 14.73 -13.58
N HIS A 62 -3.93 13.49 -13.54
CA HIS A 62 -3.12 12.98 -12.43
C HIS A 62 -1.90 13.85 -12.13
N LEU A 63 -1.08 14.18 -13.14
CA LEU A 63 0.10 15.04 -12.96
C LEU A 63 -0.28 16.46 -12.49
N SER A 64 -1.48 16.94 -12.82
CA SER A 64 -2.00 18.20 -12.30
C SER A 64 -2.38 18.09 -10.82
N GLU A 65 -3.10 17.03 -10.43
CA GLU A 65 -3.45 16.76 -9.02
C GLU A 65 -2.21 16.49 -8.15
N VAL A 66 -1.18 15.85 -8.70
CA VAL A 66 0.16 15.73 -8.10
C VAL A 66 0.70 17.13 -7.79
N ARG A 67 0.82 18.02 -8.78
CA ARG A 67 1.34 19.38 -8.59
C ARG A 67 0.48 20.24 -7.65
N SER A 68 -0.84 20.07 -7.68
CA SER A 68 -1.78 20.87 -6.87
C SER A 68 -1.88 20.42 -5.41
N GLY A 69 -1.03 19.50 -4.95
CA GLY A 69 -1.00 19.07 -3.55
C GLY A 69 -2.11 18.09 -3.16
N SER A 70 -2.70 17.35 -4.11
CA SER A 70 -3.76 16.36 -3.81
C SER A 70 -3.32 15.36 -2.72
N ASN A 71 -4.26 15.01 -1.83
CA ASN A 71 -4.02 14.16 -0.67
C ASN A 71 -3.97 12.65 -0.97
N LYS A 72 -4.32 12.21 -2.20
CA LYS A 72 -4.29 10.79 -2.59
C LYS A 72 -2.90 10.19 -2.31
N SER A 73 -2.83 8.97 -1.77
CA SER A 73 -1.57 8.30 -1.41
C SER A 73 -0.56 8.29 -2.56
N PHE A 74 -0.97 7.81 -3.74
CA PHE A 74 -0.22 7.91 -4.99
C PHE A 74 0.36 9.30 -5.26
N HIS A 75 -0.43 10.38 -5.14
CA HIS A 75 0.04 11.74 -5.41
C HIS A 75 1.04 12.27 -4.39
N LYS A 76 0.89 11.89 -3.12
CA LYS A 76 1.87 12.20 -2.06
C LYS A 76 3.21 11.55 -2.37
N ALA A 77 3.22 10.23 -2.64
CA ALA A 77 4.43 9.50 -2.97
C ALA A 77 5.09 10.03 -4.26
N TRP A 78 4.33 10.25 -5.33
CA TRP A 78 4.89 10.78 -6.58
C TRP A 78 5.60 12.14 -6.38
N ARG A 79 5.01 13.06 -5.59
CA ARG A 79 5.67 14.33 -5.23
C ARG A 79 6.94 14.13 -4.41
N GLU A 80 6.95 13.17 -3.48
CA GLU A 80 8.07 12.92 -2.57
C GLU A 80 9.31 12.38 -3.30
N TYR A 81 9.10 11.50 -4.29
CA TYR A 81 10.21 10.84 -5.00
C TYR A 81 10.56 11.46 -6.37
N GLN A 82 9.75 12.39 -6.90
CA GLN A 82 10.05 13.06 -8.17
C GLN A 82 11.37 13.84 -8.11
N GLY A 83 12.28 13.50 -9.03
CA GLY A 83 13.59 14.16 -9.17
C GLY A 83 14.73 13.51 -8.39
N ARG A 84 14.47 12.42 -7.65
CA ARG A 84 15.51 11.56 -7.09
C ARG A 84 16.18 10.72 -8.19
N ALA A 85 17.47 10.49 -8.05
CA ALA A 85 18.25 9.67 -8.99
C ALA A 85 18.09 8.16 -8.76
N ASP A 86 17.73 7.76 -7.54
CA ASP A 86 17.54 6.37 -7.11
C ASP A 86 16.09 5.88 -7.22
N VAL A 87 15.22 6.64 -7.91
CA VAL A 87 13.80 6.29 -8.07
C VAL A 87 13.31 6.48 -9.50
N GLY A 88 12.73 5.42 -10.06
CA GLY A 88 12.03 5.43 -11.34
C GLY A 88 10.53 5.60 -11.14
N LEU A 89 9.95 6.57 -11.84
CA LEU A 89 8.51 6.84 -11.85
C LEU A 89 7.95 6.46 -13.23
N SER A 90 7.10 5.43 -13.30
CA SER A 90 6.46 5.00 -14.56
C SER A 90 4.95 5.25 -14.58
N SER A 91 4.38 5.25 -15.79
CA SER A 91 2.96 5.47 -16.06
C SER A 91 2.57 4.77 -17.35
N GLU A 92 1.76 3.72 -17.23
CA GLU A 92 1.58 2.72 -18.27
C GLU A 92 0.11 2.33 -18.43
N LEU A 93 -0.33 2.15 -19.68
CA LEU A 93 -1.55 1.41 -19.98
C LEU A 93 -1.22 -0.08 -19.92
N VAL A 94 -2.01 -0.84 -19.17
CA VAL A 94 -1.78 -2.26 -18.91
C VAL A 94 -2.77 -3.12 -19.69
N VAL A 95 -4.06 -2.75 -19.67
CA VAL A 95 -5.13 -3.42 -20.41
C VAL A 95 -5.95 -2.40 -21.19
N LEU A 96 -6.40 -2.78 -22.38
CA LEU A 96 -7.06 -1.91 -23.36
C LEU A 96 -8.35 -2.55 -23.86
N ASN A 97 -9.30 -1.72 -24.30
CA ASN A 97 -10.52 -2.12 -24.98
C ASN A 97 -11.37 -3.17 -24.23
N LEU A 98 -11.48 -3.04 -22.90
CA LEU A 98 -12.30 -3.93 -22.06
C LEU A 98 -13.73 -3.42 -21.92
N SER A 99 -14.70 -4.30 -21.65
CA SER A 99 -16.01 -3.85 -21.15
C SER A 99 -15.88 -3.23 -19.74
N TYR A 100 -16.93 -2.52 -19.30
CA TYR A 100 -16.94 -1.97 -17.94
C TYR A 100 -16.79 -3.05 -16.87
N LYS A 101 -17.36 -4.24 -17.07
CA LYS A 101 -17.22 -5.33 -16.10
C LYS A 101 -15.78 -5.82 -16.04
N GLU A 102 -15.18 -6.14 -17.19
CA GLU A 102 -13.83 -6.70 -17.28
C GLU A 102 -12.77 -5.74 -16.72
N VAL A 103 -12.87 -4.43 -17.00
CA VAL A 103 -11.91 -3.45 -16.43
C VAL A 103 -12.04 -3.33 -14.91
N MET A 104 -13.26 -3.47 -14.39
CA MET A 104 -13.52 -3.36 -12.95
C MET A 104 -13.10 -4.64 -12.22
N ASP A 105 -13.34 -5.82 -12.80
CA ASP A 105 -12.81 -7.09 -12.30
C ASP A 105 -11.27 -7.09 -12.29
N TRP A 106 -10.65 -6.56 -13.36
CA TRP A 106 -9.19 -6.40 -13.47
C TRP A 106 -8.63 -5.45 -12.40
N GLU A 107 -9.22 -4.27 -12.21
CA GLU A 107 -8.75 -3.32 -11.20
C GLU A 107 -8.90 -3.88 -9.79
N GLU A 108 -9.99 -4.62 -9.54
CA GLU A 108 -10.20 -5.30 -8.27
C GLU A 108 -9.11 -6.34 -7.98
N LEU A 109 -8.76 -7.18 -8.97
CA LEU A 109 -7.67 -8.15 -8.86
C LEU A 109 -6.32 -7.45 -8.59
N MET A 110 -5.92 -6.50 -9.44
CA MET A 110 -4.60 -5.86 -9.32
C MET A 110 -4.46 -5.06 -8.01
N VAL A 111 -5.54 -4.42 -7.54
CA VAL A 111 -5.51 -3.70 -6.27
C VAL A 111 -5.48 -4.66 -5.08
N ASP A 112 -6.26 -5.74 -5.09
CA ASP A 112 -6.25 -6.73 -4.01
C ASP A 112 -4.88 -7.41 -3.89
N GLU A 113 -4.24 -7.80 -5.00
CA GLU A 113 -2.90 -8.41 -4.98
C GLU A 113 -1.83 -7.44 -4.44
N CYS A 114 -1.81 -6.18 -4.89
CA CYS A 114 -0.88 -5.18 -4.36
C CYS A 114 -1.19 -4.76 -2.92
N MET A 115 -2.45 -4.82 -2.49
CA MET A 115 -2.82 -4.59 -1.08
C MET A 115 -2.33 -5.75 -0.20
N ALA A 116 -2.46 -7.00 -0.65
CA ALA A 116 -1.94 -8.18 0.03
C ALA A 116 -0.40 -8.19 0.10
N ALA A 117 0.28 -7.79 -0.98
CA ALA A 117 1.74 -7.61 -1.02
C ALA A 117 2.26 -6.37 -0.26
N GLY A 118 1.35 -5.50 0.21
CA GLY A 118 1.69 -4.30 0.96
C GLY A 118 2.38 -3.20 0.14
N ASN A 119 2.25 -3.22 -1.19
CA ASN A 119 2.86 -2.24 -2.11
C ASN A 119 1.83 -1.41 -2.91
N SER A 120 0.54 -1.53 -2.61
CA SER A 120 -0.51 -0.69 -3.21
C SER A 120 -0.47 0.76 -2.71
N LEU A 121 -0.62 1.69 -3.65
CA LEU A 121 -0.82 3.13 -3.44
C LEU A 121 -2.31 3.53 -3.58
N ASN A 122 -3.19 2.57 -3.83
CA ASN A 122 -4.64 2.77 -3.79
C ASN A 122 -5.12 2.95 -2.33
N MET A 123 -6.05 3.87 -2.12
CA MET A 123 -6.58 4.17 -0.77
C MET A 123 -7.82 3.34 -0.40
N ILE A 124 -8.43 2.67 -1.38
CA ILE A 124 -9.62 1.83 -1.27
C ILE A 124 -9.46 0.63 -2.22
N PRO A 125 -10.24 -0.47 -2.06
CA PRO A 125 -10.24 -1.58 -3.01
C PRO A 125 -10.54 -1.14 -4.46
N GLY A 126 -10.08 -1.91 -5.43
CA GLY A 126 -10.37 -1.71 -6.84
C GLY A 126 -11.80 -2.09 -7.21
N GLY A 127 -12.21 -1.76 -8.44
CA GLY A 127 -13.39 -2.32 -9.08
C GLY A 127 -14.70 -2.17 -8.31
N PHE A 128 -15.50 -3.25 -8.31
CA PHE A 128 -16.82 -3.26 -7.70
C PHE A 128 -16.74 -3.32 -6.17
N LYS A 129 -15.73 -3.96 -5.59
CA LYS A 129 -15.39 -3.84 -4.15
C LYS A 129 -15.16 -2.38 -3.76
N GLY A 130 -14.48 -1.60 -4.59
CA GLY A 130 -14.26 -0.16 -4.37
C GLY A 130 -15.56 0.64 -4.32
N LEU A 131 -16.49 0.38 -5.26
CA LEU A 131 -17.83 1.01 -5.25
C LEU A 131 -18.66 0.60 -4.04
N LYS A 132 -18.62 -0.69 -3.68
CA LYS A 132 -19.29 -1.23 -2.50
C LYS A 132 -18.76 -0.59 -1.21
N PHE A 133 -17.43 -0.49 -1.06
CA PHE A 133 -16.77 0.18 0.05
C PHE A 133 -17.24 1.64 0.21
N LEU A 134 -17.26 2.41 -0.89
CA LEU A 134 -17.71 3.81 -0.85
C LEU A 134 -19.16 3.95 -0.34
N HIS A 135 -20.05 3.04 -0.71
CA HIS A 135 -21.42 3.02 -0.18
C HIS A 135 -21.51 2.53 1.26
N GLU A 136 -20.85 1.42 1.62
CA GLU A 136 -20.91 0.86 2.98
C GLU A 136 -20.38 1.84 4.03
N HIS A 137 -19.37 2.64 3.66
CA HIS A 137 -18.82 3.72 4.48
C HIS A 137 -19.55 5.08 4.33
N ARG A 138 -20.69 5.12 3.62
CA ARG A 138 -21.53 6.32 3.38
C ARG A 138 -20.77 7.51 2.78
N ILE A 139 -19.77 7.22 1.95
CA ILE A 139 -19.06 8.21 1.13
C ILE A 139 -19.86 8.51 -0.13
N THR A 140 -20.69 7.56 -0.59
CA THR A 140 -21.64 7.72 -1.71
C THR A 140 -23.00 7.12 -1.37
N ASP A 141 -24.08 7.79 -1.75
CA ASP A 141 -25.46 7.41 -1.37
C ASP A 141 -26.04 6.21 -2.15
N ARG A 142 -25.33 5.71 -3.17
CA ARG A 142 -25.77 4.63 -4.07
C ARG A 142 -24.57 3.85 -4.64
N LEU A 143 -24.78 2.59 -5.05
CA LEU A 143 -23.76 1.76 -5.70
C LEU A 143 -23.53 2.15 -7.16
N GLY A 144 -24.60 2.47 -7.89
CA GLY A 144 -24.57 2.75 -9.34
C GLY A 144 -24.11 4.18 -9.65
N ILE A 145 -22.81 4.43 -9.48
CA ILE A 145 -22.14 5.71 -9.76
C ILE A 145 -21.15 5.58 -10.92
N SER A 146 -20.90 6.67 -11.66
CA SER A 146 -19.87 6.69 -12.71
C SER A 146 -18.45 6.70 -12.14
N LEU A 147 -17.45 6.46 -12.99
CA LEU A 147 -16.03 6.58 -12.60
C LEU A 147 -15.67 8.01 -12.15
N GLU A 148 -16.30 9.05 -12.72
CA GLU A 148 -16.17 10.44 -12.26
C GLU A 148 -16.77 10.67 -10.87
N GLU A 149 -17.96 10.11 -10.62
CA GLU A 149 -18.58 10.19 -9.30
C GLU A 149 -17.71 9.48 -8.25
N ARG A 150 -17.20 8.29 -8.58
CA ARG A 150 -16.23 7.53 -7.77
C ARG A 150 -14.96 8.34 -7.49
N GLU A 151 -14.36 8.98 -8.51
CA GLU A 151 -13.14 9.78 -8.30
C GLU A 151 -13.40 11.02 -7.43
N ARG A 152 -14.53 11.72 -7.63
CA ARG A 152 -14.89 12.85 -6.76
C ARG A 152 -15.05 12.39 -5.31
N ALA A 153 -15.77 11.30 -5.09
CA ALA A 153 -15.96 10.70 -3.77
C ALA A 153 -14.62 10.36 -3.09
N ILE A 154 -13.68 9.72 -3.81
CA ILE A 154 -12.32 9.41 -3.30
C ILE A 154 -11.54 10.70 -2.99
N ASN A 155 -11.62 11.72 -3.85
CA ASN A 155 -10.95 13.00 -3.64
C ASN A 155 -11.47 13.72 -2.38
N ASP A 156 -12.78 13.75 -2.16
CA ASP A 156 -13.38 14.44 -1.00
C ASP A 156 -13.22 13.62 0.30
N PHE A 157 -13.23 12.29 0.22
CA PHE A 157 -12.81 11.40 1.31
C PHE A 157 -11.33 11.63 1.69
N SER A 158 -10.43 11.75 0.71
CA SER A 158 -9.00 12.00 0.93
C SER A 158 -8.71 13.41 1.52
N LYS A 159 -9.53 14.41 1.21
CA LYS A 159 -9.47 15.74 1.88
C LYS A 159 -9.89 15.67 3.35
N SER A 160 -10.97 14.96 3.64
CA SER A 160 -11.52 14.82 5.00
C SER A 160 -10.70 13.88 5.90
N HIS A 161 -9.95 12.93 5.32
CA HIS A 161 -9.15 11.94 6.03
C HIS A 161 -7.64 12.03 5.68
N PRO A 162 -6.96 13.15 5.92
CA PRO A 162 -5.59 13.39 5.44
C PRO A 162 -4.54 12.45 6.06
N ARG A 163 -4.87 11.79 7.18
CA ARG A 163 -4.04 10.79 7.88
C ARG A 163 -4.13 9.38 7.28
N LEU A 164 -5.11 9.11 6.41
CA LEU A 164 -5.02 7.97 5.50
C LEU A 164 -3.98 8.36 4.44
N GLY A 165 -2.77 7.83 4.59
CA GLY A 165 -1.62 8.26 3.83
C GLY A 165 -0.50 7.24 3.88
N VAL A 166 0.38 7.36 2.88
CA VAL A 166 1.52 6.50 2.63
C VAL A 166 2.40 6.34 3.88
N PRO A 167 2.55 5.12 4.43
CA PRO A 167 3.71 4.80 5.26
C PRO A 167 4.97 5.06 4.43
N ASN A 168 5.99 5.70 4.99
CA ASN A 168 7.25 5.99 4.28
C ASN A 168 7.71 4.74 3.49
N LEU A 169 7.77 4.84 2.15
CA LEU A 169 7.83 3.65 1.28
C LEU A 169 9.12 2.85 1.50
N ILE A 170 10.24 3.56 1.64
CA ILE A 170 11.54 2.97 1.96
C ILE A 170 11.48 2.25 3.31
N VAL A 171 10.84 2.85 4.31
CA VAL A 171 10.63 2.23 5.62
C VAL A 171 9.68 1.03 5.52
N ALA A 172 8.65 1.06 4.67
CA ALA A 172 7.71 -0.04 4.46
C ALA A 172 8.40 -1.29 3.88
N ASP A 173 9.35 -1.11 2.95
CA ASP A 173 10.18 -2.20 2.44
C ASP A 173 11.17 -2.70 3.50
N LEU A 174 11.78 -1.80 4.27
CA LEU A 174 12.62 -2.18 5.40
C LEU A 174 11.83 -2.90 6.53
N TRP A 175 10.51 -2.72 6.65
CA TRP A 175 9.65 -3.52 7.53
C TRP A 175 9.39 -4.95 7.01
N LYS A 176 9.80 -5.30 5.78
CA LYS A 176 9.74 -6.67 5.24
C LYS A 176 10.98 -7.48 5.63
N ASP A 177 12.14 -6.82 5.77
CA ASP A 177 13.35 -7.37 6.37
C ASP A 177 13.10 -7.69 7.86
N GLU A 178 13.21 -8.98 8.25
CA GLU A 178 13.00 -9.42 9.63
C GLU A 178 14.03 -8.83 10.60
N GLU A 179 15.28 -8.67 10.20
CA GLU A 179 16.36 -8.15 11.05
C GLU A 179 16.18 -6.64 11.27
N TYR A 180 15.86 -5.88 10.22
CA TYR A 180 15.50 -4.46 10.34
C TYR A 180 14.25 -4.28 11.20
N ALA A 181 13.15 -4.97 10.88
CA ALA A 181 11.90 -4.88 11.62
C ALA A 181 12.12 -5.23 13.10
N THR A 182 12.88 -6.30 13.38
CA THR A 182 13.27 -6.71 14.72
C THR A 182 14.08 -5.64 15.45
N ARG A 183 15.08 -5.05 14.78
CA ARG A 183 15.92 -3.97 15.33
C ARG A 183 15.10 -2.73 15.68
N ILE A 184 14.10 -2.36 14.87
CA ILE A 184 13.20 -1.22 15.15
C ILE A 184 12.15 -1.57 16.22
N ILE A 185 11.65 -2.81 16.23
CA ILE A 185 10.70 -3.28 17.26
C ILE A 185 11.39 -3.32 18.64
N CYS A 186 12.61 -3.85 18.74
CA CYS A 186 13.30 -4.09 20.01
C CYS A 186 14.30 -3.00 20.44
N GLY A 187 14.77 -2.15 19.53
CA GLY A 187 15.93 -1.27 19.76
C GLY A 187 15.68 -0.01 20.58
N ALA A 188 14.43 0.33 20.89
CA ALA A 188 14.11 1.52 21.68
C ALA A 188 14.24 1.24 23.20
N PRO A 189 14.79 2.17 24.01
CA PRO A 189 14.89 2.00 25.47
C PRO A 189 13.55 1.64 26.13
N GLY A 190 13.59 0.67 27.05
CA GLY A 190 12.41 0.17 27.77
C GLY A 190 11.57 -0.87 27.03
N ARG A 191 11.91 -1.23 25.78
CA ARG A 191 11.32 -2.36 25.06
C ARG A 191 12.00 -3.68 25.41
N LEU A 192 11.31 -4.78 25.11
CA LEU A 192 11.86 -6.13 25.26
C LEU A 192 12.73 -6.48 24.06
N SER A 193 13.85 -7.15 24.32
CA SER A 193 14.68 -7.78 23.28
C SER A 193 14.03 -9.06 22.73
N VAL A 194 14.47 -9.48 21.55
CA VAL A 194 14.07 -10.76 20.91
C VAL A 194 14.20 -11.94 21.87
N HIS A 195 15.30 -12.01 22.62
CA HIS A 195 15.56 -13.09 23.55
C HIS A 195 14.54 -13.09 24.71
N GLN A 196 14.23 -11.92 25.27
CA GLN A 196 13.19 -11.79 26.30
C GLN A 196 11.80 -12.16 25.76
N ILE A 197 11.46 -11.78 24.52
CA ILE A 197 10.16 -12.10 23.92
C ILE A 197 10.01 -13.61 23.68
N ARG A 198 11.05 -14.25 23.11
CA ARG A 198 11.11 -15.70 22.94
C ARG A 198 11.02 -16.44 24.26
N GLU A 199 11.72 -15.95 25.29
CA GLU A 199 11.72 -16.56 26.62
C GLU A 199 10.37 -16.38 27.33
N ILE A 200 9.68 -15.22 27.19
CA ILE A 200 8.29 -15.05 27.64
C ILE A 200 7.39 -16.11 27.00
N ARG A 201 7.44 -16.26 25.67
CA ARG A 201 6.61 -17.22 24.94
C ARG A 201 6.92 -18.67 25.34
N ARG A 202 8.21 -18.99 25.55
CA ARG A 202 8.66 -20.31 26.01
C ARG A 202 8.18 -20.63 27.43
N LEU A 203 8.31 -19.68 28.37
CA LEU A 203 7.89 -19.83 29.76
C LEU A 203 6.36 -19.90 29.88
N ASN A 204 5.63 -19.11 29.09
CA ASN A 204 4.17 -19.17 29.04
C ASN A 204 3.67 -20.52 28.49
N LYS A 205 4.37 -21.11 27.52
CA LYS A 205 4.04 -22.44 26.97
C LYS A 205 4.21 -23.58 27.99
N ILE A 206 4.96 -23.36 29.08
CA ILE A 206 5.08 -24.29 30.22
C ILE A 206 4.35 -23.76 31.46
N GLU A 207 3.36 -22.89 31.27
CA GLU A 207 2.42 -22.39 32.28
C GLU A 207 3.06 -21.71 33.51
N VAL A 208 4.24 -21.08 33.35
CA VAL A 208 4.84 -20.26 34.41
C VAL A 208 3.99 -19.00 34.66
N PRO A 209 3.66 -18.65 35.92
CA PRO A 209 2.90 -17.43 36.23
C PRO A 209 3.53 -16.15 35.67
N ILE A 210 2.72 -15.21 35.19
CA ILE A 210 3.15 -14.00 34.46
C ILE A 210 4.09 -13.13 35.33
N GLU A 211 3.82 -13.05 36.63
CA GLU A 211 4.65 -12.35 37.62
C GLU A 211 6.07 -12.94 37.64
N ARG A 212 6.16 -14.26 37.66
CA ARG A 212 7.44 -14.98 37.67
C ARG A 212 8.16 -14.89 36.32
N ILE A 213 7.43 -14.87 35.21
CA ILE A 213 8.01 -14.58 33.89
C ILE A 213 8.61 -13.17 33.88
N ALA A 214 7.90 -12.17 34.39
CA ALA A 214 8.37 -10.78 34.44
C ALA A 214 9.66 -10.62 35.24
N GLU A 215 9.80 -11.33 36.36
CA GLU A 215 11.06 -11.41 37.13
C GLU A 215 12.19 -12.06 36.32
N ILE A 216 11.95 -13.24 35.72
CA ILE A 216 12.97 -14.00 34.99
C ILE A 216 13.53 -13.19 33.81
N VAL A 217 12.66 -12.59 33.00
CA VAL A 217 13.06 -11.82 31.81
C VAL A 217 13.41 -10.37 32.13
N LYS A 218 13.31 -9.93 33.40
CA LYS A 218 13.54 -8.56 33.86
C LYS A 218 12.73 -7.53 33.06
N ALA A 219 11.44 -7.80 32.89
CA ALA A 219 10.53 -6.89 32.20
C ALA A 219 10.31 -5.60 33.02
N THR A 220 10.00 -4.49 32.35
CA THR A 220 9.77 -3.20 33.03
C THR A 220 8.43 -3.13 33.77
N SER A 221 7.49 -4.00 33.43
CA SER A 221 6.22 -4.18 34.13
C SER A 221 5.59 -5.54 33.79
N ILE A 222 4.76 -6.07 34.71
CA ILE A 222 3.97 -7.29 34.49
C ILE A 222 3.10 -7.15 33.23
N GLY A 223 2.42 -6.01 33.06
CA GLY A 223 1.60 -5.72 31.88
C GLY A 223 2.36 -5.66 30.55
N GLN A 224 3.70 -5.55 30.56
CA GLN A 224 4.52 -5.71 29.35
C GLN A 224 4.58 -7.19 28.91
N VAL A 225 4.61 -8.12 29.87
CA VAL A 225 4.59 -9.58 29.64
C VAL A 225 3.19 -10.03 29.25
N THR A 226 2.15 -9.57 29.97
CA THR A 226 0.74 -9.89 29.67
C THR A 226 0.40 -9.63 28.20
N ARG A 227 0.73 -8.44 27.69
CA ARG A 227 0.50 -8.08 26.27
C ARG A 227 1.29 -8.91 25.24
N VAL A 228 2.44 -9.48 25.62
CA VAL A 228 3.20 -10.41 24.76
C VAL A 228 2.50 -11.77 24.70
N VAL A 229 2.01 -12.25 25.85
CA VAL A 229 1.27 -13.53 25.98
C VAL A 229 -0.07 -13.46 25.24
N GLU A 230 -0.80 -12.35 25.38
CA GLU A 230 -2.09 -12.09 24.70
C GLU A 230 -1.94 -11.80 23.20
N GLY A 231 -0.71 -11.69 22.68
CA GLY A 231 -0.45 -11.35 21.28
C GLY A 231 -0.80 -9.90 20.90
N HIS A 232 -1.02 -9.01 21.88
CA HIS A 232 -1.28 -7.59 21.65
C HIS A 232 -0.03 -6.80 21.25
N THR A 233 1.17 -7.29 21.59
CA THR A 233 2.45 -6.66 21.21
C THR A 233 3.47 -7.69 20.73
N TYR A 234 4.45 -7.23 19.94
CA TYR A 234 5.56 -8.05 19.42
C TYR A 234 5.12 -9.29 18.61
N THR A 235 3.96 -9.21 17.93
CA THR A 235 3.35 -10.34 17.18
C THR A 235 4.33 -11.06 16.26
N ARG A 236 5.09 -10.30 15.46
CA ARG A 236 6.08 -10.76 14.46
C ARG A 236 7.33 -11.46 15.02
N ILE A 237 7.56 -11.47 16.33
CA ILE A 237 8.77 -12.07 16.92
C ILE A 237 8.41 -13.41 17.56
N HIS A 238 8.66 -14.49 16.82
CA HIS A 238 8.38 -15.87 17.22
C HIS A 238 9.50 -16.49 18.06
#